data_AF-A0A2G2QD98-F1
#
_entry.id   AF-A0A2G2QD98-F1
#
_cell.length_a   1.000
_cell.length_b   1.000
_cell.length_c   1.000
_cell.angle_alpha   90.00
_cell.angle_beta   90.00
_cell.angle_gamma   90.00
#
_symmetry.space_group_name_H-M   'P 1'
#
loop_
_entity.id
_entity.type
_entity.pdbx_description
1 polymer ?
#
loop_
_entity_poly.entity_id
_entity_poly.type
_entity_poly.pdbx_seq_one_letter_code
_entity_poly.pdbx_strand_id
1 'polypeptide(L)'
;MRNFIIGLLLTLVGIMGLMLLPSKQEPAAMPWEVTVMGDGNSKVLGIHLGTTTFRQAQLMLHAYGKTAVFIQENETPTVEAFFESINLGGLSAKIVLNMSLDQRQVELMLERATEARLQPSGAHRYDLNPQDHASLLDTPISALTYIPSIKLNKARIEHRFGKPDQIKPDPESPDTTIWQYTAIGLNIRINPTERSVLQYRSSH
;
A
#
# COMPACT_ATOMS: atom_id res chain seq x y z
N MET A 1 12.41 -18.60 53.09
CA MET A 1 12.97 -19.04 51.78
C MET A 1 12.07 -20.04 51.06
N ARG A 2 11.67 -21.18 51.65
CA ARG A 2 10.80 -22.18 50.99
C ARG A 2 9.52 -21.61 50.36
N ASN A 3 8.74 -20.84 51.10
CA ASN A 3 7.47 -20.30 50.61
C ASN A 3 7.66 -19.25 49.49
N PHE A 4 8.80 -18.55 49.49
CA PHE A 4 9.16 -17.59 48.44
C PHE A 4 9.53 -18.31 47.13
N ILE A 5 10.30 -19.40 47.21
CA ILE A 5 10.67 -20.22 46.05
C ILE A 5 9.42 -20.86 45.44
N ILE A 6 8.50 -21.38 46.26
CA ILE A 6 7.22 -21.94 45.80
C ILE A 6 6.38 -20.87 45.09
N GLY A 7 6.29 -19.67 45.67
CA GLY A 7 5.58 -18.54 45.04
C GLY A 7 6.18 -18.16 43.69
N LEU A 8 7.51 -18.05 43.59
CA LEU A 8 8.23 -17.76 42.35
C LEU A 8 7.96 -18.82 41.28
N LEU A 9 8.01 -20.10 41.66
CA LEU A 9 7.81 -21.22 40.74
C LEU A 9 6.37 -21.26 40.23
N LEU A 10 5.38 -21.00 41.10
CA LEU A 10 3.98 -20.85 40.69
C LEU A 10 3.75 -19.67 39.74
N THR A 11 4.41 -18.52 39.98
CA THR A 11 4.30 -17.37 39.06
C THR A 11 4.94 -17.66 37.68
N LEU A 12 6.10 -18.33 37.65
CA LEU A 12 6.74 -18.74 36.40
C LEU A 12 5.88 -19.74 35.61
N VAL A 13 5.29 -20.71 36.29
CA VAL A 13 4.37 -21.67 35.66
C VAL A 13 3.11 -20.96 35.15
N GLY A 14 2.59 -19.97 35.89
CA GLY A 14 1.45 -19.15 35.46
C GLY A 14 1.75 -18.33 34.20
N ILE A 15 2.92 -17.66 34.14
CA ILE A 15 3.36 -16.90 32.96
C ILE A 15 3.60 -17.85 31.78
N MET A 16 4.25 -18.99 32.01
CA MET A 16 4.45 -20.02 30.99
C MET A 16 3.11 -20.53 30.44
N GLY A 17 2.12 -20.76 31.31
CA GLY A 17 0.77 -21.13 30.92
C GLY A 17 0.07 -20.07 30.06
N LEU A 18 0.25 -18.79 30.38
CA LEU A 18 -0.27 -17.67 29.58
C LEU A 18 0.42 -17.55 28.21
N MET A 19 1.73 -17.82 28.11
CA MET A 19 2.47 -17.80 26.84
C MET A 19 2.04 -18.93 25.88
N LEU A 20 1.50 -20.03 26.41
CA LEU A 20 1.02 -21.17 25.63
C LEU A 20 -0.44 -20.99 25.15
N LEU A 21 -1.15 -19.97 25.62
CA LEU A 21 -2.47 -19.65 25.09
C LEU A 21 -2.30 -19.12 23.66
N PRO A 22 -2.80 -19.83 22.64
CA PRO A 22 -2.74 -19.33 21.27
C PRO A 22 -3.56 -18.05 21.20
N SER A 23 -2.90 -16.92 20.96
CA SER A 23 -3.60 -15.69 20.62
C SER A 23 -4.34 -15.92 19.30
N LYS A 24 -5.65 -15.66 19.28
CA LYS A 24 -6.40 -15.57 18.03
C LYS A 24 -5.88 -14.31 17.32
N GLN A 25 -4.86 -14.47 16.49
CA GLN A 25 -4.45 -13.41 15.59
C GLN A 25 -5.52 -13.26 14.53
N GLU A 26 -6.08 -12.06 14.41
CA GLU A 26 -6.95 -11.74 13.29
C GLU A 26 -6.18 -12.02 11.99
N PRO A 27 -6.81 -12.67 11.00
CA PRO A 27 -6.19 -12.90 9.70
C PRO A 27 -5.67 -11.58 9.12
N ALA A 28 -4.45 -11.59 8.61
CA ALA A 28 -3.89 -10.42 7.96
C ALA A 28 -4.71 -10.07 6.70
N ALA A 29 -5.03 -8.79 6.53
CA ALA A 29 -5.81 -8.31 5.39
C ALA A 29 -5.11 -8.65 4.08
N MET A 30 -5.85 -9.21 3.13
CA MET A 30 -5.33 -9.60 1.82
C MET A 30 -5.56 -8.51 0.77
N PRO A 31 -4.70 -8.41 -0.27
CA PRO A 31 -4.84 -7.39 -1.31
C PRO A 31 -6.05 -7.62 -2.23
N TRP A 32 -6.73 -8.77 -2.14
CA TRP A 32 -7.96 -9.07 -2.88
C TRP A 32 -9.22 -9.01 -2.00
N GLU A 33 -9.08 -8.73 -0.71
CA GLU A 33 -10.21 -8.53 0.19
C GLU A 33 -10.56 -7.04 0.19
N VAL A 34 -11.40 -6.66 -0.78
CA VAL A 34 -11.78 -5.26 -1.01
C VAL A 34 -13.21 -5.04 -0.56
N THR A 35 -13.42 -4.02 0.27
CA THR A 35 -14.76 -3.59 0.68
C THR A 35 -15.04 -2.21 0.12
N VAL A 36 -16.16 -2.04 -0.57
CA VAL A 36 -16.65 -0.70 -0.95
C VAL A 36 -17.28 -0.06 0.28
N MET A 37 -16.77 1.08 0.69
CA MET A 37 -17.21 1.82 1.86
C MET A 37 -18.43 2.70 1.53
N GLY A 38 -19.08 3.26 2.55
CA GLY A 38 -20.31 4.06 2.37
C GLY A 38 -20.12 5.35 1.56
N ASP A 39 -18.89 5.82 1.39
CA ASP A 39 -18.51 6.95 0.54
C ASP A 39 -18.21 6.53 -0.91
N GLY A 40 -18.35 5.24 -1.24
CA GLY A 40 -18.07 4.67 -2.57
C GLY A 40 -16.60 4.35 -2.82
N ASN A 41 -15.69 4.64 -1.88
CA ASN A 41 -14.27 4.32 -2.02
C ASN A 41 -13.95 2.91 -1.50
N SER A 42 -12.89 2.33 -2.05
CA SER A 42 -12.41 1.02 -1.61
C SER A 42 -11.62 1.09 -0.32
N LYS A 43 -11.85 0.10 0.54
CA LYS A 43 -10.97 -0.28 1.65
C LYS A 43 -10.26 -1.59 1.31
N VAL A 44 -8.93 -1.56 1.29
CA VAL A 44 -8.06 -2.70 0.95
C VAL A 44 -6.81 -2.67 1.83
N LEU A 45 -6.34 -3.82 2.31
CA LEU A 45 -5.25 -3.91 3.31
C LEU A 45 -5.51 -3.06 4.58
N GLY A 46 -6.78 -2.86 4.94
CA GLY A 46 -7.21 -1.99 6.04
C GLY A 46 -7.25 -0.49 5.70
N ILE A 47 -6.66 -0.08 4.57
CA ILE A 47 -6.60 1.32 4.13
C ILE A 47 -7.87 1.66 3.37
N HIS A 48 -8.69 2.55 3.93
CA HIS A 48 -9.84 3.16 3.27
C HIS A 48 -9.38 4.39 2.50
N LEU A 49 -9.37 4.29 1.16
CA LEU A 49 -8.94 5.36 0.27
C LEU A 49 -9.80 6.62 0.42
N GLY A 50 -9.17 7.79 0.35
CA GLY A 50 -9.77 9.10 0.59
C GLY A 50 -9.93 9.48 2.07
N THR A 51 -9.80 8.52 3.00
CA THR A 51 -10.04 8.76 4.44
C THR A 51 -8.86 8.39 5.33
N THR A 52 -8.23 7.24 5.11
CA THR A 52 -7.11 6.77 5.93
C THR A 52 -5.91 7.67 5.71
N THR A 53 -5.36 8.22 6.79
CA THR A 53 -4.19 9.10 6.71
C THR A 53 -2.91 8.30 6.51
N PHE A 54 -1.85 8.95 6.02
CA PHE A 54 -0.55 8.30 5.87
C PHE A 54 -0.03 7.73 7.19
N ARG A 55 -0.19 8.46 8.30
CA ARG A 55 0.16 7.99 9.65
C ARG A 55 -0.54 6.68 9.99
N GLN A 56 -1.85 6.59 9.72
CA GLN A 56 -2.63 5.38 9.98
C GLN A 56 -2.20 4.23 9.04
N ALA A 57 -1.96 4.52 7.76
CA ALA A 57 -1.51 3.52 6.80
C ALA A 57 -0.16 2.89 7.21
N GLN A 58 0.79 3.68 7.72
CA GLN A 58 2.06 3.14 8.24
C GLN A 58 1.85 2.18 9.42
N LEU A 59 0.91 2.49 10.31
CA LEU A 59 0.56 1.60 11.43
C LEU A 59 -0.08 0.30 10.92
N MET A 60 -1.00 0.39 9.95
CA MET A 60 -1.64 -0.78 9.33
C MET A 60 -0.68 -1.66 8.54
N LEU A 61 0.33 -1.06 7.90
CA LEU A 61 1.37 -1.78 7.14
C LEU A 61 2.55 -2.23 8.02
N HIS A 62 2.58 -1.82 9.29
CA HIS A 62 3.65 -2.11 10.24
C HIS A 62 5.03 -1.68 9.71
N ALA A 63 5.07 -0.57 8.96
CA ALA A 63 6.27 -0.10 8.28
C ALA A 63 6.23 1.42 8.07
N TYR A 64 7.39 2.02 7.85
CA TYR A 64 7.53 3.44 7.49
C TYR A 64 7.81 3.57 6.00
N GLY A 65 7.04 4.44 5.34
CA GLY A 65 7.17 4.72 3.91
C GLY A 65 8.17 5.83 3.66
N LYS A 66 9.00 5.70 2.61
CA LYS A 66 9.84 6.80 2.12
C LYS A 66 8.99 7.71 1.24
N THR A 67 8.78 8.96 1.62
CA THR A 67 7.99 9.92 0.84
C THR A 67 8.86 10.71 -0.13
N ALA A 68 8.39 10.95 -1.35
CA ALA A 68 9.02 11.84 -2.32
C ALA A 68 7.98 12.39 -3.32
N VAL A 69 8.35 13.45 -4.05
CA VAL A 69 7.55 13.94 -5.19
C VAL A 69 7.98 13.18 -6.44
N PHE A 70 7.00 12.73 -7.22
CA PHE A 70 7.21 12.03 -8.48
C PHE A 70 6.61 12.82 -9.62
N ILE A 71 7.35 12.91 -10.72
CA ILE A 71 6.93 13.54 -11.97
C ILE A 71 7.14 12.53 -13.08
N GLN A 72 6.05 12.12 -13.72
CA GLN A 72 6.07 11.34 -14.95
C GLN A 72 5.78 12.27 -16.13
N GLU A 73 6.35 11.98 -17.29
CA GLU A 73 6.17 12.80 -18.49
C GLU A 73 4.68 12.92 -18.84
N ASN A 74 4.21 14.15 -19.08
CA ASN A 74 2.80 14.47 -19.35
C ASN A 74 1.80 14.18 -18.22
N GLU A 75 2.27 13.86 -17.01
CA GLU A 75 1.42 13.67 -15.82
C GLU A 75 1.62 14.80 -14.81
N THR A 76 0.59 15.03 -13.98
CA THR A 76 0.68 15.97 -12.86
C THR A 76 1.59 15.41 -11.77
N PRO A 77 2.49 16.21 -11.18
CA PRO A 77 3.30 15.79 -10.05
C PRO A 77 2.46 15.23 -8.89
N THR A 78 2.94 14.17 -8.26
CA THR A 78 2.28 13.57 -7.10
C THR A 78 3.24 13.36 -5.94
N VAL A 79 2.74 13.44 -4.71
CA VAL A 79 3.50 12.98 -3.53
C VAL A 79 3.16 11.53 -3.25
N GLU A 80 4.18 10.68 -3.19
CA GLU A 80 4.04 9.24 -3.01
C GLU A 80 4.89 8.74 -1.85
N ALA A 81 4.38 7.73 -1.12
CA ALA A 81 5.11 6.99 -0.09
C ALA A 81 5.42 5.56 -0.55
N PHE A 82 6.70 5.20 -0.52
CA PHE A 82 7.18 3.89 -0.97
C PHE A 82 7.52 2.99 0.19
N PHE A 83 7.02 1.76 0.10
CA PHE A 83 7.35 0.67 0.99
C PHE A 83 8.02 -0.43 0.17
N GLU A 84 9.35 -0.57 0.30
CA GLU A 84 10.15 -1.48 -0.53
C GLU A 84 9.87 -2.97 -0.27
N SER A 85 9.41 -3.30 0.94
CA SER A 85 9.07 -4.66 1.32
C SER A 85 8.06 -4.65 2.48
N ILE A 86 6.84 -5.06 2.19
CA ILE A 86 5.78 -5.31 3.16
C ILE A 86 5.51 -6.80 3.20
N ASN A 87 5.44 -7.38 4.40
CA ASN A 87 5.09 -8.78 4.61
C ASN A 87 3.80 -8.87 5.42
N LEU A 88 2.69 -9.22 4.78
CA LEU A 88 1.37 -9.35 5.39
C LEU A 88 0.75 -10.69 4.99
N GLY A 89 0.32 -11.49 5.97
CA GLY A 89 -0.35 -12.77 5.71
C GLY A 89 0.50 -13.78 4.92
N GLY A 90 1.83 -13.72 5.04
CA GLY A 90 2.76 -14.56 4.27
C GLY A 90 2.98 -14.09 2.83
N LEU A 91 2.40 -12.96 2.43
CA LEU A 91 2.63 -12.33 1.14
C LEU A 91 3.68 -11.22 1.28
N SER A 92 4.60 -11.15 0.32
CA SER A 92 5.57 -10.07 0.20
C SER A 92 5.23 -9.19 -1.00
N ALA A 93 5.30 -7.87 -0.84
CA ALA A 93 5.07 -6.92 -1.91
C ALA A 93 5.81 -5.60 -1.70
N LYS A 94 5.96 -4.86 -2.80
CA LYS A 94 6.16 -3.41 -2.75
C LYS A 94 4.79 -2.73 -2.69
N ILE A 95 4.68 -1.66 -1.90
CA ILE A 95 3.49 -0.82 -1.85
C ILE A 95 3.89 0.62 -2.15
N VAL A 96 3.08 1.30 -2.95
CA VAL A 96 3.14 2.76 -3.16
C VAL A 96 1.81 3.35 -2.76
N LEU A 97 1.82 4.39 -1.93
CA LEU A 97 0.63 5.13 -1.54
C LEU A 97 0.72 6.55 -2.10
N ASN A 98 -0.31 6.99 -2.81
CA ASN A 98 -0.40 8.37 -3.31
C ASN A 98 -1.14 9.23 -2.28
N MET A 99 -0.61 10.41 -2.01
CA MET A 99 -1.23 11.36 -1.07
C MET A 99 -2.32 12.18 -1.77
N SER A 100 -3.43 12.42 -1.07
CA SER A 100 -4.49 13.35 -1.48
C SER A 100 -4.10 14.77 -1.09
N LEU A 101 -3.34 15.43 -1.95
CA LEU A 101 -2.93 16.84 -1.80
C LEU A 101 -3.49 17.66 -2.96
N ASP A 102 -3.76 18.94 -2.71
CA ASP A 102 -4.02 19.86 -3.80
C ASP A 102 -2.73 20.12 -4.61
N GLN A 103 -2.88 20.48 -5.88
CA GLN A 103 -1.75 20.65 -6.78
C GLN A 103 -0.79 21.76 -6.31
N ARG A 104 -1.31 22.81 -5.67
CA ARG A 104 -0.51 23.94 -5.17
C ARG A 104 0.40 23.49 -4.01
N GLN A 105 -0.07 22.59 -3.15
CA GLN A 105 0.74 22.00 -2.08
C GLN A 105 1.87 21.16 -2.65
N VAL A 106 1.60 20.36 -3.69
CA VAL A 106 2.63 19.55 -4.37
C VAL A 106 3.69 20.45 -5.02
N GLU A 107 3.27 21.51 -5.72
CA GLU A 107 4.18 22.48 -6.34
C GLU A 107 5.07 23.17 -5.30
N LEU A 108 4.50 23.62 -4.19
CA LEU A 108 5.25 24.23 -3.10
C LEU A 108 6.28 23.26 -2.49
N MET A 109 5.91 21.98 -2.31
CA MET A 109 6.85 20.95 -1.86
C MET A 109 7.97 20.70 -2.88
N LEU A 110 7.63 20.70 -4.17
CA LEU A 110 8.58 20.52 -5.26
C LEU A 110 9.58 21.67 -5.35
N GLU A 111 9.14 22.93 -5.17
CA GLU A 111 10.03 24.11 -5.13
C GLU A 111 11.08 24.01 -4.02
N ARG A 112 10.74 23.35 -2.91
CA ARG A 112 11.65 23.10 -1.77
C ARG A 112 12.40 21.77 -1.87
N ALA A 113 12.02 20.91 -2.81
CA ALA A 113 12.55 19.56 -2.92
C ALA A 113 14.00 19.60 -3.41
N THR A 114 14.75 18.59 -3.00
CA THR A 114 16.15 18.42 -3.38
C THR A 114 16.30 17.30 -4.41
N GLU A 115 17.43 17.31 -5.13
CA GLU A 115 17.98 16.20 -5.93
C GLU A 115 16.96 15.43 -6.79
N ALA A 116 16.91 15.75 -8.08
CA ALA A 116 16.15 14.95 -9.05
C ALA A 116 16.90 13.66 -9.40
N ARG A 117 16.27 12.50 -9.20
CA ARG A 117 16.78 11.19 -9.63
C ARG A 117 15.83 10.50 -10.59
N LEU A 118 16.31 10.21 -11.79
CA LEU A 118 15.57 9.41 -12.77
C LEU A 118 15.37 7.98 -12.26
N GLN A 119 14.13 7.52 -12.28
CA GLN A 119 13.76 6.15 -11.90
C GLN A 119 13.75 5.23 -13.13
N PRO A 120 13.88 3.90 -12.94
CA PRO A 120 13.75 2.94 -14.03
C PRO A 120 12.42 3.01 -14.79
N SER A 121 11.35 3.52 -14.16
CA SER A 121 10.05 3.76 -14.81
C SER A 121 10.04 4.97 -15.75
N GLY A 122 11.11 5.78 -15.78
CA GLY A 122 11.15 7.06 -16.49
C GLY A 122 10.68 8.25 -15.65
N ALA A 123 10.06 8.01 -14.49
CA ALA A 123 9.66 9.09 -13.58
C ALA A 123 10.88 9.77 -12.93
N HIS A 124 10.80 11.07 -12.73
CA HIS A 124 11.74 11.82 -11.90
C HIS A 124 11.26 11.81 -10.45
N ARG A 125 12.12 11.36 -9.55
CA ARG A 125 11.91 11.40 -8.10
C ARG A 125 12.66 12.60 -7.52
N TYR A 126 11.98 13.40 -6.72
CA TYR A 126 12.54 14.50 -5.94
C TYR A 126 12.36 14.21 -4.46
N ASP A 127 13.45 14.26 -3.70
CA ASP A 127 13.37 14.05 -2.26
C ASP A 127 12.77 15.29 -1.58
N LEU A 128 11.77 15.05 -0.73
CA LEU A 128 11.09 16.11 0.00
C LEU A 128 12.01 16.80 1.01
N ASN A 129 11.75 18.07 1.27
CA ASN A 129 12.39 18.79 2.35
C ASN A 129 11.99 18.16 3.70
N PRO A 130 12.90 18.08 4.70
CA PRO A 130 12.57 17.54 6.01
C PRO A 130 11.34 18.18 6.69
N GLN A 131 11.07 19.46 6.43
CA GLN A 131 9.91 20.18 6.97
C GLN A 131 8.57 19.68 6.41
N ASP A 132 8.57 19.12 5.21
CA ASP A 132 7.36 18.66 4.52
C ASP A 132 6.90 17.27 4.99
N HIS A 133 7.79 16.44 5.56
CA HIS A 133 7.40 15.11 6.03
C HIS A 133 6.32 15.14 7.12
N ALA A 134 6.37 16.13 8.01
CA ALA A 134 5.43 16.22 9.12
C ALA A 134 4.00 16.55 8.64
N SER A 135 3.86 17.39 7.62
CA SER A 135 2.56 17.78 7.08
C SER A 135 1.87 16.64 6.33
N LEU A 136 2.63 15.69 5.79
CA LEU A 136 2.10 14.52 5.08
C LEU A 136 1.45 13.48 5.98
N LEU A 137 1.79 13.45 7.27
CA LEU A 137 1.35 12.37 8.17
C LEU A 137 -0.17 12.30 8.29
N ASP A 138 -0.85 13.45 8.27
CA ASP A 138 -2.30 13.53 8.42
C ASP A 138 -3.01 13.71 7.07
N THR A 139 -2.28 13.58 5.96
CA THR A 139 -2.83 13.59 4.60
C THR A 139 -3.49 12.24 4.27
N PRO A 140 -4.73 12.23 3.75
CA PRO A 140 -5.39 11.01 3.30
C PRO A 140 -4.68 10.35 2.10
N ILE A 141 -4.81 9.03 1.99
CA ILE A 141 -4.30 8.26 0.85
C ILE A 141 -5.34 8.23 -0.27
N SER A 142 -5.01 8.73 -1.46
CA SER A 142 -5.89 8.74 -2.65
C SER A 142 -5.76 7.47 -3.50
N ALA A 143 -4.59 6.84 -3.51
CA ALA A 143 -4.39 5.59 -4.25
C ALA A 143 -3.42 4.66 -3.54
N LEU A 144 -3.59 3.36 -3.78
CA LEU A 144 -2.71 2.30 -3.32
C LEU A 144 -2.31 1.44 -4.51
N THR A 145 -1.00 1.34 -4.75
CA THR A 145 -0.41 0.43 -5.71
C THR A 145 0.26 -0.73 -4.98
N TYR A 146 -0.18 -1.95 -5.26
CA TYR A 146 0.35 -3.19 -4.70
C TYR A 146 1.06 -3.99 -5.80
N ILE A 147 2.36 -4.23 -5.61
CA ILE A 147 3.21 -4.97 -6.55
C ILE A 147 3.71 -6.24 -5.85
N PRO A 148 3.04 -7.39 -6.01
CA PRO A 148 3.43 -8.62 -5.36
C PRO A 148 4.82 -9.07 -5.78
N SER A 149 5.55 -9.70 -4.87
CA SER A 149 6.86 -10.29 -5.14
C SER A 149 6.78 -11.46 -6.13
N ILE A 150 5.61 -12.11 -6.19
CA ILE A 150 5.31 -13.19 -7.13
C ILE A 150 4.33 -12.66 -8.16
N LYS A 151 4.62 -12.94 -9.43
CA LYS A 151 3.73 -12.61 -10.53
C LYS A 151 2.39 -13.35 -10.42
N LEU A 152 1.29 -12.62 -10.62
CA LEU A 152 -0.04 -13.19 -10.73
C LEU A 152 -0.36 -13.45 -12.20
N ASN A 153 -0.81 -14.66 -12.51
CA ASN A 153 -1.33 -14.98 -13.83
C ASN A 153 -2.84 -14.67 -13.91
N LYS A 154 -3.37 -14.67 -15.13
CA LYS A 154 -4.79 -14.36 -15.40
C LYS A 154 -5.75 -15.23 -14.57
N ALA A 155 -5.52 -16.55 -14.52
CA ALA A 155 -6.36 -17.47 -13.75
C ALA A 155 -6.38 -17.17 -12.24
N ARG A 156 -5.23 -16.82 -11.65
CA ARG A 156 -5.18 -16.42 -10.22
C ARG A 156 -5.91 -15.11 -9.98
N ILE A 157 -5.80 -14.16 -10.91
CA ILE A 157 -6.52 -12.88 -10.81
C ILE A 157 -8.02 -13.12 -10.88
N GLU A 158 -8.50 -13.88 -11.86
CA GLU A 158 -9.92 -14.21 -12.00
C GLU A 158 -10.47 -14.99 -10.80
N HIS A 159 -9.69 -15.91 -10.23
CA HIS A 159 -10.09 -16.61 -9.01
C HIS A 159 -10.27 -15.67 -7.82
N ARG A 160 -9.50 -14.57 -7.74
CA ARG A 160 -9.54 -13.63 -6.61
C ARG A 160 -10.56 -12.52 -6.80
N PHE A 161 -10.69 -11.99 -8.02
CA PHE A 161 -11.47 -10.79 -8.32
C PHE A 161 -12.68 -11.05 -9.22
N GLY A 162 -12.83 -12.26 -9.77
CA GLY A 162 -13.83 -12.55 -10.79
C GLY A 162 -13.42 -12.05 -12.18
N LYS A 163 -14.38 -11.91 -13.09
CA LYS A 163 -14.14 -11.37 -14.43
C LYS A 163 -14.04 -9.84 -14.36
N PRO A 164 -13.10 -9.22 -15.11
CA PRO A 164 -13.03 -7.76 -15.19
C PRO A 164 -14.21 -7.20 -15.98
N ASP A 165 -14.57 -5.95 -15.70
CA ASP A 165 -15.58 -5.21 -16.47
C ASP A 165 -15.07 -4.86 -17.87
N GLN A 166 -13.77 -4.51 -17.95
CA GLN A 166 -13.11 -4.14 -19.21
C GLN A 166 -11.67 -4.64 -19.23
N ILE A 167 -11.21 -5.04 -20.42
CA ILE A 167 -9.80 -5.35 -20.69
C ILE A 167 -9.36 -4.46 -21.84
N LYS A 168 -8.27 -3.72 -21.64
CA LYS A 168 -7.69 -2.82 -22.65
C LYS A 168 -6.20 -3.11 -22.84
N PRO A 169 -5.65 -2.90 -24.04
CA PRO A 169 -4.21 -2.85 -24.20
C PRO A 169 -3.64 -1.66 -23.45
N ASP A 170 -2.42 -1.79 -22.96
CA ASP A 170 -1.66 -0.69 -22.39
C ASP A 170 -0.96 0.11 -23.50
N PRO A 171 -1.22 1.43 -23.63
CA PRO A 171 -0.62 2.24 -24.68
C PRO A 171 0.91 2.35 -24.57
N GLU A 172 1.47 2.22 -23.37
CA GLU A 172 2.91 2.38 -23.12
C GLU A 172 3.68 1.05 -23.17
N SER A 173 2.98 -0.09 -23.16
CA SER A 173 3.60 -1.41 -23.08
C SER A 173 2.83 -2.42 -23.97
N PRO A 174 3.33 -2.72 -25.18
CA PRO A 174 2.61 -3.51 -26.20
C PRO A 174 2.13 -4.90 -25.74
N ASP A 175 2.83 -5.53 -24.79
CA ASP A 175 2.50 -6.85 -24.27
C ASP A 175 1.66 -6.80 -22.97
N THR A 176 1.36 -5.60 -22.47
CA THR A 176 0.62 -5.41 -21.23
C THR A 176 -0.87 -5.20 -21.52
N THR A 177 -1.71 -5.86 -20.72
CA THR A 177 -3.16 -5.60 -20.69
C THR A 177 -3.56 -5.03 -19.35
N ILE A 178 -4.49 -4.08 -19.38
CA ILE A 178 -5.07 -3.45 -18.20
C ILE A 178 -6.48 -4.01 -18.00
N TRP A 179 -6.68 -4.69 -16.88
CA TRP A 179 -7.96 -5.27 -16.46
C TRP A 179 -8.60 -4.32 -15.46
N GLN A 180 -9.83 -3.88 -15.73
CA GLN A 180 -10.52 -2.87 -14.94
C GLN A 180 -11.69 -3.50 -14.17
N TYR A 181 -11.76 -3.21 -12.87
CA TYR A 181 -12.85 -3.58 -11.96
C TYR A 181 -13.40 -2.29 -11.35
N THR A 182 -14.40 -1.72 -12.02
CA THR A 182 -14.95 -0.39 -11.79
C THR A 182 -15.54 -0.27 -10.39
N ALA A 183 -16.26 -1.30 -9.93
CA ALA A 183 -16.98 -1.27 -8.66
C ALA A 183 -16.06 -1.09 -7.43
N ILE A 184 -14.79 -1.48 -7.56
CA ILE A 184 -13.79 -1.40 -6.49
C ILE A 184 -12.61 -0.47 -6.86
N GLY A 185 -12.73 0.31 -7.93
CA GLY A 185 -11.70 1.24 -8.37
C GLY A 185 -10.34 0.60 -8.65
N LEU A 186 -10.32 -0.66 -9.11
CA LEU A 186 -9.11 -1.45 -9.32
C LEU A 186 -8.75 -1.58 -10.79
N ASN A 187 -7.50 -1.25 -11.13
CA ASN A 187 -6.87 -1.62 -12.38
C ASN A 187 -5.73 -2.61 -12.12
N ILE A 188 -5.63 -3.67 -12.92
CA ILE A 188 -4.55 -4.64 -12.85
C ILE A 188 -3.80 -4.66 -14.18
N ARG A 189 -2.51 -4.31 -14.14
CA ARG A 189 -1.61 -4.47 -15.28
C ARG A 189 -1.07 -5.90 -15.29
N ILE A 190 -1.27 -6.59 -16.41
CA ILE A 190 -0.84 -7.98 -16.62
C ILE A 190 0.06 -8.02 -17.85
N ASN A 191 1.29 -8.44 -17.66
CA ASN A 191 2.31 -8.57 -18.69
C ASN A 191 2.88 -10.01 -18.71
N PRO A 192 3.37 -10.57 -19.84
CA PRO A 192 3.99 -11.91 -19.95
C PRO A 192 5.35 -12.11 -19.25
N THR A 193 6.11 -11.05 -18.98
CA THR A 193 7.46 -11.11 -18.38
C THR A 193 7.56 -10.31 -17.07
N GLU A 194 6.81 -9.22 -16.93
CA GLU A 194 6.88 -8.34 -15.76
C GLU A 194 5.98 -8.81 -14.59
N ARG A 195 6.20 -8.22 -13.41
CA ARG A 195 5.35 -8.42 -12.24
C ARG A 195 3.99 -7.75 -12.47
N SER A 196 2.93 -8.36 -11.94
CA SER A 196 1.61 -7.75 -11.95
C SER A 196 1.60 -6.49 -11.09
N VAL A 197 0.84 -5.48 -11.48
CA VAL A 197 0.65 -4.24 -10.71
C VAL A 197 -0.83 -4.08 -10.47
N LEU A 198 -1.25 -4.01 -9.20
CA LEU A 198 -2.63 -3.78 -8.80
C LEU A 198 -2.72 -2.36 -8.28
N GLN A 199 -3.52 -1.50 -8.91
CA GLN A 199 -3.71 -0.12 -8.49
C GLN A 199 -5.16 0.13 -8.12
N TYR A 200 -5.37 0.53 -6.87
CA TYR A 200 -6.64 0.97 -6.32
C TYR A 200 -6.65 2.50 -6.24
N ARG A 201 -7.73 3.15 -6.67
CA ARG A 201 -7.87 4.61 -6.63
C ARG A 201 -9.18 5.01 -5.98
N SER A 202 -9.17 6.11 -5.23
CA SER A 202 -10.40 6.79 -4.82
C SER A 202 -11.14 7.30 -6.05
N SER A 203 -12.46 7.40 -5.90
CA SER A 203 -13.36 7.94 -6.92
C SER A 203 -13.38 9.47 -6.95
N HIS A 204 -12.80 10.11 -5.94
CA HIS A 204 -12.75 11.56 -5.71
C HIS A 204 -11.35 11.97 -5.24
#